data_AF-A0A958FFP8-F1
#
_entry.id   AF-A0A958FFP8-F1
#
_cell.length_a   1.000
_cell.length_b   1.000
_cell.length_c   1.000
_cell.angle_alpha   90.00
_cell.angle_beta   90.00
_cell.angle_gamma   90.00
#
_symmetry.space_group_name_H-M   'P 1'
#
loop_
_entity.id
_entity.type
_entity.pdbx_description
1 polymer ?
#
loop_
_entity_poly.entity_id
_entity_poly.type
_entity_poly.pdbx_seq_one_letter_code
_entity_poly.pdbx_strand_id
1 'polypeptide(L)'
;MKRKILIIAGEVSGDQHAADLVGELKKFDGEIEFAGIGGDRLAAEGVHLHYHLSQLAVLGFSEIVKHLPFIRKVLKHMKQELKGGVQAVILVDYPGFNLRVA
;
A
#
# COMPACT_ATOMS: atom_id res chain seq x y z
N MET A 1 -15.29 -17.18 -1.86
CA MET A 1 -15.10 -15.71 -1.80
C MET A 1 -13.61 -15.47 -1.85
N LYS A 2 -13.11 -14.72 -2.84
CA LYS A 2 -11.68 -14.41 -2.92
C LYS A 2 -11.24 -13.59 -1.70
N ARG A 3 -10.05 -13.86 -1.18
CA ARG A 3 -9.51 -13.20 0.00
C ARG A 3 -8.83 -11.91 -0.43
N LYS A 4 -9.37 -10.75 -0.03
CA LYS A 4 -8.77 -9.45 -0.35
C LYS A 4 -7.80 -9.03 0.75
N ILE A 5 -6.53 -8.83 0.40
CA ILE A 5 -5.49 -8.30 1.27
C ILE A 5 -5.08 -6.92 0.77
N LEU A 6 -5.00 -5.96 1.68
CA LEU A 6 -4.50 -4.63 1.37
C LEU A 6 -3.01 -4.55 1.73
N ILE A 7 -2.17 -4.11 0.81
CA ILE A 7 -0.71 -3.96 1.01
C ILE A 7 -0.31 -2.49 0.85
N ILE A 8 0.47 -1.98 1.79
CA ILE A 8 0.88 -0.58 1.83
C ILE A 8 2.40 -0.53 1.98
N ALA A 9 3.09 -0.23 0.89
CA ALA A 9 4.51 0.10 0.87
C ALA A 9 4.69 1.61 0.74
N GLY A 10 5.53 2.22 1.59
CA GLY A 10 5.74 3.68 1.62
C GLY A 10 6.98 4.19 0.89
N GLU A 11 7.87 3.28 0.48
CA GLU A 11 9.13 3.61 -0.19
C GLU A 11 9.54 2.50 -1.16
N VAL A 12 10.53 2.77 -2.01
CA VAL A 12 10.97 1.86 -3.08
C VAL A 12 11.56 0.55 -2.53
N SER A 13 12.32 0.62 -1.44
CA SER A 13 12.80 -0.56 -0.69
C SER A 13 11.63 -1.39 -0.14
N GLY A 14 10.64 -0.74 0.44
CA GLY A 14 9.42 -1.39 0.91
C GLY A 14 8.62 -2.04 -0.21
N ASP A 15 8.53 -1.41 -1.39
CA ASP A 15 7.86 -1.96 -2.58
C ASP A 15 8.51 -3.26 -3.06
N GLN A 16 9.84 -3.32 -3.06
CA GLN A 16 10.57 -4.56 -3.36
C GLN A 16 10.17 -5.69 -2.41
N HIS A 17 10.28 -5.47 -1.09
CA HIS A 17 9.99 -6.50 -0.10
C HIS A 17 8.51 -6.93 -0.14
N ALA A 18 7.62 -5.96 -0.35
CA ALA A 18 6.19 -6.21 -0.51
C ALA A 18 5.89 -7.06 -1.75
N ALA A 19 6.54 -6.77 -2.89
CA ALA A 19 6.38 -7.53 -4.13
C ALA A 19 6.86 -8.99 -3.97
N ASP A 20 8.03 -9.20 -3.38
CA ASP A 20 8.56 -10.54 -3.12
C ASP A 20 7.59 -11.36 -2.25
N LEU A 21 7.03 -10.74 -1.21
CA LEU A 21 6.01 -11.36 -0.37
C LEU A 21 4.73 -11.71 -1.15
N VAL A 22 4.22 -10.80 -1.98
CA VAL A 22 3.02 -11.05 -2.80
C VAL A 22 3.25 -12.21 -3.76
N GLY A 23 4.42 -12.25 -4.42
CA GLY A 23 4.79 -13.32 -5.32
C GLY A 23 4.76 -14.69 -4.64
N GLU A 24 5.32 -14.81 -3.43
CA GLU A 24 5.27 -16.06 -2.66
C GLU A 24 3.86 -16.40 -2.15
N LEU A 25 3.09 -15.42 -1.68
CA LEU A 25 1.72 -15.64 -1.22
C LEU A 25 0.81 -16.14 -2.35
N LYS A 26 0.98 -15.62 -3.58
CA LYS A 26 0.21 -16.08 -4.75
C LYS A 26 0.55 -17.50 -5.16
N LYS A 27 1.79 -17.96 -4.94
CA LYS A 27 2.17 -19.37 -5.16
C LYS A 27 1.50 -20.29 -4.15
N PHE A 28 1.31 -19.83 -2.91
CA PHE A 28 0.63 -20.60 -1.87
C PHE A 28 -0.90 -20.62 -2.06
N ASP A 29 -1.50 -19.47 -2.41
CA ASP A 29 -2.91 -19.36 -2.72
C ASP A 29 -3.16 -18.32 -3.84
N GLY A 30 -3.51 -18.82 -5.03
CA GLY A 30 -3.81 -18.00 -6.20
C GLY A 30 -5.17 -17.28 -6.15
N GLU A 31 -6.01 -17.56 -5.15
CA GLU A 31 -7.30 -16.86 -4.98
C GLU A 31 -7.19 -15.55 -4.18
N ILE A 32 -6.00 -15.23 -3.65
CA ILE A 32 -5.77 -13.98 -2.93
C ILE A 32 -5.70 -12.81 -3.93
N GLU A 33 -6.54 -11.80 -3.70
CA GLU A 33 -6.51 -10.53 -4.41
C GLU A 33 -5.78 -9.49 -3.58
N PHE A 34 -4.85 -8.78 -4.21
CA PHE A 34 -4.06 -7.74 -3.56
C PHE A 34 -4.43 -6.38 -4.14
N ALA A 35 -4.60 -5.40 -3.25
CA ALA A 35 -4.75 -3.99 -3.61
C ALA A 35 -3.97 -3.12 -2.64
N GLY A 36 -3.71 -1.86 -2.98
CA GLY A 36 -3.20 -0.89 -2.00
C GLY A 36 -2.27 0.16 -2.57
N ILE A 37 -1.14 0.39 -1.88
CA ILE A 37 -0.18 1.44 -2.18
C ILE A 37 1.17 0.80 -2.41
N GLY A 38 1.84 1.17 -3.50
CA GLY A 38 3.07 0.55 -3.92
C GLY A 38 3.71 1.23 -5.11
N GLY A 39 4.85 0.69 -5.53
CA GLY A 39 5.60 1.10 -6.70
C GLY A 39 5.44 0.13 -7.86
N ASP A 40 6.35 0.23 -8.82
CA ASP A 40 6.32 -0.54 -10.05
C ASP A 40 6.43 -2.05 -9.80
N ARG A 41 7.06 -2.50 -8.70
CA ARG A 41 7.25 -3.94 -8.44
C ARG A 41 5.96 -4.59 -7.95
N LEU A 42 5.23 -3.96 -7.03
CA LEU A 42 3.90 -4.44 -6.66
C LEU A 42 2.93 -4.40 -7.86
N ALA A 43 3.02 -3.37 -8.71
CA ALA A 43 2.25 -3.34 -9.96
C ALA A 43 2.60 -4.51 -10.89
N ALA A 44 3.89 -4.85 -11.04
CA ALA A 44 4.35 -5.98 -11.85
C ALA A 44 3.85 -7.33 -11.31
N GLU A 45 3.74 -7.47 -9.98
CA GLU A 45 3.11 -8.62 -9.35
C GLU A 45 1.58 -8.64 -9.51
N GLY A 46 0.98 -7.68 -10.21
CA GLY A 46 -0.46 -7.62 -10.44
C GLY A 46 -1.26 -7.18 -9.22
N VAL A 47 -0.67 -6.39 -8.32
CA VAL A 47 -1.39 -5.71 -7.24
C VAL A 47 -2.15 -4.52 -7.82
N HIS A 48 -3.43 -4.37 -7.45
CA HIS A 48 -4.20 -3.19 -7.83
C HIS A 48 -3.77 -1.98 -6.99
N LEU A 49 -2.98 -1.08 -7.59
CA LEU A 49 -2.52 0.12 -6.91
C LEU A 49 -3.59 1.21 -6.94
N HIS A 50 -4.12 1.56 -5.77
CA HIS A 50 -4.95 2.75 -5.58
C HIS A 50 -4.11 4.03 -5.66
N TYR A 51 -2.87 3.97 -5.19
CA TYR A 51 -1.90 5.06 -5.26
C TYR A 51 -0.51 4.52 -5.55
N HIS A 52 0.21 5.20 -6.42
CA HIS A 52 1.61 4.89 -6.72
C HIS A 52 2.55 5.67 -5.80
N LEU A 53 3.71 5.09 -5.45
CA LEU A 53 4.74 5.74 -4.63
C LEU A 53 5.16 7.11 -5.17
N SER A 54 5.22 7.28 -6.49
CA SER A 54 5.54 8.58 -7.11
C SER A 54 4.56 9.70 -6.75
N GLN A 55 3.31 9.38 -6.37
CA GLN A 55 2.32 10.36 -5.91
C GLN A 55 2.52 10.73 -4.44
N LEU A 56 3.21 9.87 -3.67
CA LEU A 56 3.45 10.00 -2.23
C LEU A 56 4.89 10.47 -1.93
N ALA A 57 5.80 10.34 -2.88
CA ALA A 57 7.17 10.81 -2.79
C ALA A 57 7.18 12.35 -2.67
N VAL A 58 7.49 12.83 -1.47
CA VAL A 58 7.67 14.26 -1.20
C VAL A 58 9.16 14.58 -1.25
N LEU A 59 9.56 15.55 -2.08
CA LEU A 59 10.94 16.03 -2.13
C LEU A 59 11.14 17.09 -1.03
N GLY A 60 11.47 16.65 0.18
CA GLY A 60 11.92 17.52 1.28
C GLY A 60 10.83 18.01 2.25
N PHE A 61 11.27 18.58 3.38
CA PHE A 61 10.44 18.90 4.55
C PHE A 61 9.40 20.01 4.30
N SER A 62 9.68 20.96 3.40
CA SER A 62 8.78 22.08 3.07
C SER A 62 7.62 21.68 2.15
N GLU A 63 7.83 20.70 1.28
CA GLU A 63 6.77 20.16 0.41
C GLU A 63 5.80 19.24 1.17
N ILE A 64 6.23 18.66 2.30
CA ILE A 64 5.40 17.73 3.08
C ILE A 64 4.14 18.41 3.64
N VAL A 65 4.24 19.69 4.01
CA VAL A 65 3.12 20.47 4.53
C VAL A 65 2.07 20.70 3.44
N LYS A 66 2.51 20.93 2.18
CA LYS A 66 1.61 21.09 1.03
C LYS A 66 0.91 19.78 0.66
N HIS A 67 1.58 18.64 0.89
CA HIS A 67 1.01 17.31 0.63
C HIS A 67 0.16 16.75 1.79
N LEU A 68 0.13 17.40 2.95
CA LEU A 68 -0.63 16.91 4.10
C LEU A 68 -2.14 16.70 3.84
N PRO A 69 -2.85 17.57 3.08
CA PRO A 69 -4.24 17.30 2.67
C PRO A 69 -4.37 16.04 1.81
N PHE A 70 -3.43 15.80 0.91
CA PHE A 70 -3.39 14.60 0.06
C PHE A 70 -3.16 13.34 0.90
N ILE A 71 -2.18 13.36 1.81
CA ILE A 71 -1.92 12.24 2.73
C ILE A 71 -3.17 11.92 3.55
N ARG A 72 -3.89 12.93 4.06
CA ARG A 72 -5.17 12.72 4.77
C ARG A 72 -6.24 12.09 3.88
N LYS A 73 -6.34 12.50 2.61
CA LYS A 73 -7.27 11.89 1.64
C LYS A 73 -6.93 10.42 1.41
N VAL A 74 -5.65 10.09 1.20
CA VAL A 74 -5.16 8.71 1.03
C VAL A 74 -5.48 7.88 2.27
N LEU A 75 -5.16 8.37 3.47
CA LEU A 75 -5.50 7.70 4.73
C LEU A 75 -7.00 7.41 4.87
N LYS A 76 -7.85 8.41 4.55
CA LYS A 76 -9.30 8.24 4.62
C LYS A 76 -9.77 7.17 3.63
N HIS A 77 -9.22 7.14 2.42
CA HIS A 77 -9.55 6.14 1.41
C HIS A 77 -9.12 4.73 1.85
N MET A 78 -7.89 4.56 2.35
CA MET A 78 -7.43 3.24 2.83
C MET A 78 -8.27 2.74 4.03
N LYS A 79 -8.70 3.64 4.93
CA LYS A 79 -9.64 3.29 6.02
C LYS A 79 -11.02 2.89 5.51
N GLN A 80 -11.45 3.37 4.35
CA GLN A 80 -12.70 2.94 3.73
C GLN A 80 -12.55 1.56 3.06
N GLU A 81 -11.44 1.32 2.36
CA GLU A 81 -11.12 -0.01 1.80
C GLU A 81 -11.11 -1.09 2.89
N LEU A 82 -10.52 -0.79 4.05
CA LEU A 82 -10.54 -1.69 5.22
C LEU A 82 -11.95 -2.10 5.68
N LYS A 83 -12.95 -1.23 5.50
CA LYS A 83 -14.35 -1.52 5.84
C LYS A 83 -15.07 -2.31 4.74
N GLY A 84 -14.50 -2.39 3.54
CA GLY A 84 -15.10 -2.98 2.34
C GLY A 84 -14.85 -4.48 2.15
N GLY A 85 -14.53 -5.23 3.20
CA GLY A 85 -14.30 -6.68 3.12
C GLY A 85 -12.85 -7.10 2.90
N VAL A 86 -11.89 -6.20 3.10
CA VAL A 86 -10.48 -6.56 3.27
C VAL A 86 -10.33 -7.41 4.53
N GLN A 87 -9.60 -8.52 4.43
CA GLN A 87 -9.44 -9.48 5.53
C GLN A 87 -8.15 -9.24 6.33
N ALA A 88 -7.14 -8.64 5.70
CA ALA A 88 -5.87 -8.33 6.33
C ALA A 88 -5.22 -7.11 5.68
N VAL A 89 -4.39 -6.42 6.46
CA VAL A 89 -3.51 -5.34 6.00
C VAL A 89 -2.06 -5.73 6.24
N ILE A 90 -1.21 -5.51 5.24
CA ILE A 90 0.23 -5.67 5.32
C ILE A 90 0.86 -4.29 5.18
N LEU A 91 1.53 -3.84 6.24
CA LEU A 91 2.17 -2.53 6.33
C LEU A 91 3.67 -2.72 6.18
N VAL A 92 4.25 -2.19 5.11
CA VAL A 92 5.68 -2.36 4.78
C VAL A 92 6.37 -1.01 4.81
N ASP A 93 7.33 -0.89 5.72
CA ASP A 93 8.31 0.19 5.83
C ASP A 93 7.78 1.63 5.62
N TYR A 94 6.85 2.05 6.47
CA TYR A 94 6.39 3.43 6.50
C TYR A 94 5.90 3.86 7.90
N PRO A 95 6.78 3.83 8.92
CA PRO A 95 6.37 3.95 10.33
C PRO A 95 5.55 5.20 10.64
N GLY A 96 5.82 6.35 9.99
CA GLY A 96 5.07 7.59 10.20
C GLY A 96 3.60 7.57 9.75
N PHE A 97 3.24 6.68 8.82
CA PHE A 97 1.87 6.49 8.32
C PHE A 97 1.26 5.20 8.83
N ASN A 98 2.06 4.12 8.90
CA ASN A 98 1.64 2.81 9.37
C ASN A 98 1.16 2.86 10.83
N LEU A 99 1.82 3.64 11.71
CA LEU A 99 1.38 3.89 13.08
C LEU A 99 0.11 4.76 13.20
N ARG A 100 -0.33 5.43 12.12
CA ARG A 100 -1.59 6.20 12.07
C ARG A 100 -2.74 5.42 11.40
N VAL A 101 -2.41 4.30 10.76
CA VAL A 101 -3.36 3.38 10.12
C VAL A 101 -3.76 2.25 11.07
N ALA A 102 -2.79 1.70 11.82
CA ALA A 102 -3.04 0.79 12.95
C ALA A 102 -3.77 1.51 14.10
#